data_AF-A0A496E721-F1
#
_entry.id   AF-A0A496E721-F1
#
_cell.length_a   1.000
_cell.length_b   1.000
_cell.length_c   1.000
_cell.angle_alpha   90.00
_cell.angle_beta   90.00
_cell.angle_gamma   90.00
#
_symmetry.space_group_name_H-M   'P 1'
#
loop_
_entity.id
_entity.type
_entity.pdbx_description
1 polymer ?
#
loop_
_entity_poly.entity_id
_entity_poly.type
_entity_poly.pdbx_seq_one_letter_code
_entity_poly.pdbx_strand_id
1 'polypeptide(L)'
;MKKVIGLCLVVLLSSTSVFARENRRMDKRKMDPSARCEKMIADLKLDEKQAVEFRKLQKEYMEKAQKEREAMKAEREKQREKMLAMREDKNAQMKKILTEEQYKQYLEKQQPKGNKHGRKHLGNGRR
;
A
#
# COMPACT_ATOMS: atom_id res chain seq x y z
N MET A 1 1.00 -33.91 -36.33
CA MET A 1 1.81 -33.42 -35.19
C MET A 1 1.60 -31.91 -34.89
N LYS A 2 0.40 -31.33 -35.10
CA LYS A 2 0.11 -29.91 -34.73
C LYS A 2 -1.08 -29.75 -33.77
N LYS A 3 -1.90 -30.79 -33.58
CA LYS A 3 -3.09 -30.76 -32.71
C LYS A 3 -2.83 -31.22 -31.26
N VAL A 4 -1.64 -31.75 -30.97
CA VAL A 4 -1.28 -32.31 -29.65
C VAL A 4 -0.72 -31.23 -28.71
N ILE A 5 -0.12 -30.17 -29.26
CA ILE A 5 0.47 -29.07 -28.47
C ILE A 5 -0.62 -28.27 -27.72
N GLY A 6 -1.79 -28.09 -28.33
CA GLY A 6 -2.90 -27.37 -27.70
C GLY A 6 -3.53 -28.11 -26.51
N LEU A 7 -3.43 -29.44 -26.47
CA LEU A 7 -4.04 -30.26 -25.42
C LEU A 7 -3.26 -30.17 -24.10
N CYS A 8 -1.92 -30.07 -24.17
CA CYS A 8 -1.07 -29.93 -22.98
C CYS A 8 -1.27 -28.58 -22.26
N LEU A 9 -1.59 -27.50 -22.98
CA LEU A 9 -1.84 -26.19 -22.37
C LEU A 9 -3.16 -26.14 -21.58
N VAL A 10 -4.18 -26.91 -21.98
CA VAL A 10 -5.48 -26.96 -21.28
C VAL A 10 -5.44 -27.86 -20.04
N VAL A 11 -4.64 -28.94 -20.06
CA VAL A 11 -4.44 -29.84 -18.91
C VAL A 11 -3.53 -29.19 -17.82
N LEU A 12 -2.58 -28.34 -18.22
CA LEU A 12 -1.74 -27.58 -17.29
C LEU A 12 -2.51 -26.47 -16.55
N LEU A 13 -3.57 -25.91 -17.15
CA LEU A 13 -4.39 -24.86 -16.53
C LEU A 13 -5.48 -25.41 -15.59
N SER A 14 -5.83 -26.68 -15.69
CA SER A 14 -6.88 -27.31 -14.86
C SER A 14 -6.34 -28.01 -13.60
N SER A 15 -5.02 -28.23 -13.50
CA SER A 15 -4.39 -29.00 -12.41
C SER A 15 -3.79 -28.15 -11.27
N THR A 16 -3.99 -26.83 -11.25
CA THR A 16 -3.39 -25.94 -10.22
C THR A 16 -4.37 -25.48 -9.13
N SER A 17 -5.58 -26.03 -9.06
CA SER A 17 -6.40 -25.93 -7.84
C SER A 17 -5.99 -27.03 -6.87
N VAL A 18 -5.77 -26.68 -5.60
CA VAL A 18 -5.28 -27.56 -4.51
C VAL A 18 -3.75 -27.66 -4.36
N PHE A 19 -3.10 -26.50 -4.24
CA PHE A 19 -2.17 -26.29 -3.13
C PHE A 19 -2.40 -24.90 -2.54
N ALA A 20 -3.35 -24.81 -1.62
CA ALA A 20 -3.26 -23.85 -0.52
C ALA A 20 -2.15 -24.35 0.44
N ARG A 21 -0.90 -24.43 -0.04
CA ARG A 21 0.28 -24.68 0.80
C ARG A 21 0.69 -23.32 1.38
N GLU A 22 0.20 -23.02 2.58
CA GLU A 22 0.97 -23.24 3.80
C GLU A 22 1.99 -22.11 3.99
N ASN A 23 1.62 -21.17 4.86
CA ASN A 23 2.53 -20.30 5.60
C ASN A 23 3.55 -19.45 4.82
N ARG A 24 3.12 -18.48 4.00
CA ARG A 24 3.88 -17.21 3.83
C ARG A 24 2.98 -16.01 3.59
N ARG A 25 2.09 -15.70 4.53
CA ARG A 25 1.86 -14.27 4.84
C ARG A 25 3.10 -13.75 5.55
N MET A 26 4.25 -13.76 4.87
CA MET A 26 5.34 -12.89 5.29
C MET A 26 4.75 -11.49 5.24
N ASP A 27 4.88 -10.79 6.35
CA ASP A 27 4.57 -9.38 6.49
C ASP A 27 5.40 -8.62 5.43
N LYS A 28 4.88 -8.52 4.20
CA LYS A 28 5.57 -7.90 3.04
C LYS A 28 5.96 -6.45 3.32
N ARG A 29 5.42 -5.88 4.41
CA ARG A 29 5.70 -4.53 4.91
C ARG A 29 6.97 -4.44 5.77
N LYS A 30 7.55 -5.58 6.19
CA LYS A 30 8.74 -5.63 7.08
C LYS A 30 9.97 -6.31 6.47
N MET A 31 9.91 -6.73 5.21
CA MET A 31 11.08 -7.34 4.58
C MET A 31 12.05 -6.24 4.14
N ASP A 32 13.27 -6.30 4.65
CA ASP A 32 14.38 -5.43 4.24
C ASP A 32 14.54 -5.47 2.70
N PRO A 33 14.57 -4.32 2.00
CA PRO A 33 14.77 -4.26 0.55
C PRO A 33 15.94 -5.11 0.05
N SER A 34 17.03 -5.18 0.81
CA SER A 34 18.20 -6.00 0.47
C SER A 34 17.88 -7.50 0.52
N ALA A 35 17.18 -7.95 1.57
CA ALA A 35 16.73 -9.33 1.71
C ALA A 35 15.74 -9.76 0.60
N ARG A 36 15.00 -8.81 0.01
CA ARG A 36 14.16 -9.07 -1.17
C ARG A 36 14.98 -9.22 -2.44
N CYS A 37 16.03 -8.43 -2.59
CA CYS A 37 16.96 -8.53 -3.71
C CYS A 37 17.66 -9.89 -3.73
N GLU A 38 18.20 -10.32 -2.58
CA GLU A 38 18.90 -11.61 -2.45
C GLU A 38 17.99 -12.82 -2.71
N LYS A 39 16.73 -12.76 -2.25
CA LYS A 39 15.75 -13.80 -2.61
C LYS A 39 15.51 -13.88 -4.11
N MET A 40 15.42 -12.75 -4.79
CA MET A 40 15.22 -12.73 -6.25
C MET A 40 16.42 -13.32 -7.00
N ILE A 41 17.64 -13.00 -6.55
CA ILE A 41 18.89 -13.54 -7.11
C ILE A 41 18.89 -15.07 -6.95
N ALA A 42 18.52 -15.58 -5.77
CA ALA A 42 18.46 -17.01 -5.49
C ALA A 42 17.34 -17.72 -6.27
N ASP A 43 16.13 -17.14 -6.32
CA ASP A 43 14.97 -17.70 -7.01
C ASP A 43 15.19 -17.78 -8.52
N LEU A 44 15.86 -16.77 -9.10
CA LEU A 44 16.20 -16.72 -10.52
C LEU A 44 17.53 -17.41 -10.88
N LYS A 45 18.29 -17.85 -9.87
CA LYS A 45 19.62 -18.48 -10.03
C LYS A 45 20.54 -17.65 -10.93
N LEU A 46 20.58 -16.34 -10.68
CA LEU A 46 21.43 -15.42 -11.46
C LEU A 46 22.91 -15.76 -11.26
N ASP A 47 23.70 -15.63 -12.33
CA ASP A 47 25.16 -15.70 -12.21
C ASP A 47 25.72 -14.47 -11.47
N GLU A 48 26.99 -14.53 -11.04
CA GLU A 48 27.58 -13.46 -10.23
C GLU A 48 27.60 -12.10 -10.96
N LYS A 49 27.79 -12.08 -12.28
CA LYS A 49 27.82 -10.84 -13.07
C LYS A 49 26.43 -10.24 -13.17
N GLN A 50 25.41 -11.06 -13.41
CA GLN A 50 24.00 -10.68 -13.43
C GLN A 50 23.53 -10.20 -12.05
N ALA A 51 23.94 -10.86 -10.96
CA ALA A 51 23.59 -10.47 -9.60
C ALA A 51 24.17 -9.10 -9.23
N VAL A 52 25.40 -8.79 -9.64
CA VAL A 52 26.02 -7.47 -9.42
C VAL A 52 25.25 -6.36 -10.14
N GLU A 53 24.93 -6.56 -11.42
CA GLU A 53 24.16 -5.58 -12.19
C GLU A 53 22.72 -5.43 -11.66
N PHE A 54 22.09 -6.53 -11.25
CA PHE A 54 20.75 -6.51 -10.65
C PHE A 54 20.73 -5.74 -9.33
N ARG A 55 21.73 -5.91 -8.46
CA ARG A 55 21.86 -5.15 -7.21
C ARG A 55 22.03 -3.66 -7.46
N LYS A 56 22.83 -3.27 -8.46
CA LYS A 56 22.99 -1.85 -8.86
C LYS A 56 21.66 -1.27 -9.34
N LEU A 57 21.00 -1.94 -10.27
CA LEU A 57 19.71 -1.51 -10.82
C LEU A 57 18.65 -1.34 -9.71
N GLN A 58 18.59 -2.29 -8.77
CA GLN A 58 17.63 -2.20 -7.67
C GLN A 58 17.94 -1.00 -6.75
N LYS A 59 19.22 -0.72 -6.45
CA LYS A 59 19.62 0.44 -5.64
C LYS A 59 19.19 1.75 -6.30
N GLU A 60 19.49 1.92 -7.59
CA GLU A 60 19.08 3.13 -8.33
C GLU A 60 17.55 3.33 -8.31
N TYR A 61 16.79 2.25 -8.49
CA TYR A 61 15.34 2.32 -8.46
C TYR A 61 14.81 2.66 -7.07
N MET A 62 15.42 2.13 -6.01
CA MET A 62 15.07 2.47 -4.62
C MET A 62 15.35 3.93 -4.30
N GLU A 63 16.48 4.47 -4.75
CA GLU A 63 16.81 5.89 -4.58
C GLU A 63 15.83 6.80 -5.34
N LYS A 64 15.49 6.45 -6.59
CA LYS A 64 14.46 7.18 -7.37
C LYS A 64 13.11 7.16 -6.66
N ALA A 65 12.66 5.99 -6.22
CA ALA A 65 11.40 5.85 -5.49
C ALA A 65 11.41 6.62 -4.16
N GLN A 66 12.55 6.69 -3.47
CA GLN A 66 12.67 7.48 -2.24
C GLN A 66 12.55 8.98 -2.52
N LYS A 67 13.24 9.50 -3.55
CA LYS A 67 13.14 10.90 -3.97
C LYS A 67 11.70 11.28 -4.35
N GLU A 68 11.03 10.44 -5.14
CA GLU A 68 9.62 10.65 -5.49
C GLU A 68 8.71 10.65 -4.25
N ARG A 69 8.98 9.75 -3.30
CA ARG A 69 8.21 9.68 -2.05
C ARG A 69 8.39 10.92 -1.18
N GLU A 70 9.61 11.44 -1.10
CA GLU A 70 9.92 12.67 -0.37
C GLU A 70 9.26 13.89 -1.04
N ALA A 71 9.32 13.98 -2.37
CA ALA A 71 8.61 15.03 -3.13
C ALA A 71 7.09 14.98 -2.89
N MET A 72 6.50 13.79 -2.96
CA MET A 72 5.07 13.59 -2.69
C MET A 72 4.72 13.91 -1.23
N LYS A 73 5.62 13.63 -0.27
CA LYS A 73 5.41 13.98 1.14
C LYS A 73 5.32 15.50 1.31
N ALA A 74 6.24 16.25 0.71
CA ALA A 74 6.22 17.71 0.74
C ALA A 74 4.94 18.28 0.09
N GLU A 75 4.50 17.71 -1.04
CA GLU A 75 3.24 18.12 -1.67
C GLU A 75 2.03 17.83 -0.76
N ARG A 76 1.97 16.66 -0.14
CA ARG A 76 0.90 16.30 0.81
C ARG A 76 0.89 17.21 2.03
N GLU A 77 2.04 17.65 2.52
CA GLU A 77 2.14 18.61 3.63
C GLU A 77 1.53 19.95 3.23
N LYS A 78 1.88 20.48 2.05
CA LYS A 78 1.26 21.70 1.50
C LYS A 78 -0.26 21.55 1.33
N GLN A 79 -0.72 20.39 0.84
CA GLN A 79 -2.16 20.12 0.72
C GLN A 79 -2.84 20.06 2.09
N ARG A 80 -2.20 19.48 3.11
CA ARG A 80 -2.73 19.46 4.49
C ARG A 80 -2.88 20.85 5.06
N GLU A 81 -1.89 21.72 4.89
CA GLU A 81 -1.96 23.11 5.35
C GLU A 81 -3.14 23.85 4.70
N LYS A 82 -3.32 23.73 3.38
CA LYS A 82 -4.47 24.32 2.68
C LYS A 82 -5.81 23.83 3.23
N MET A 83 -5.91 22.52 3.50
CA MET A 83 -7.13 21.93 4.06
C MET A 83 -7.39 22.35 5.50
N LEU A 84 -6.33 22.55 6.30
CA LEU A 84 -6.44 23.09 7.65
C LEU A 84 -6.95 24.53 7.63
N ALA A 85 -6.37 25.39 6.79
CA ALA A 85 -6.83 26.78 6.64
C ALA A 85 -8.31 26.84 6.22
N MET A 86 -8.72 26.07 5.20
CA MET A 86 -10.15 25.99 4.80
C MET A 86 -11.05 25.49 5.93
N ARG A 87 -10.56 24.59 6.79
CA ARG A 87 -11.31 24.09 7.94
C ARG A 87 -11.46 25.16 9.02
N GLU A 88 -10.42 25.94 9.28
CA GLU A 88 -10.46 27.06 10.22
C GLU A 88 -11.41 28.16 9.75
N ASP A 89 -11.34 28.55 8.47
CA ASP A 89 -12.26 29.52 7.87
C ASP A 89 -13.72 29.07 7.99
N LYS A 90 -13.99 27.80 7.66
CA LYS A 90 -15.32 27.22 7.85
C LYS A 90 -15.74 27.26 9.32
N ASN A 91 -14.85 26.93 10.25
CA ASN A 91 -15.17 26.96 11.68
C ASN A 91 -15.46 28.38 12.19
N ALA A 92 -14.73 29.38 11.70
CA ALA A 92 -14.98 30.78 12.02
C ALA A 92 -16.35 31.25 11.52
N GLN A 93 -16.74 30.85 10.29
CA GLN A 93 -18.09 31.11 9.77
C GLN A 93 -19.16 30.38 10.60
N MET A 94 -18.94 29.10 10.95
CA MET A 94 -19.87 28.33 11.78
C MET A 94 -20.07 28.94 13.16
N LYS A 95 -19.03 29.52 13.77
CA LYS A 95 -19.14 30.23 15.06
C LYS A 95 -20.04 31.47 14.99
N LYS A 96 -20.15 32.11 13.82
CA LYS A 96 -21.07 33.25 13.61
C LYS A 96 -22.53 32.81 13.44
N ILE A 97 -22.76 31.59 12.96
CA ILE A 97 -24.11 31.05 12.68
C ILE A 97 -24.68 30.33 13.90
N LEU A 98 -23.85 29.63 14.66
CA LEU A 98 -24.25 28.80 15.78
C LEU A 98 -24.20 29.56 17.10
N THR A 99 -25.12 29.24 18.02
CA THR A 99 -25.00 29.64 19.42
C THR A 99 -23.85 28.90 20.10
N GLU A 100 -23.36 29.39 21.25
CA GLU A 100 -22.19 28.82 21.92
C GLU A 100 -22.36 27.33 22.27
N GLU A 101 -23.56 26.92 22.67
CA GLU A 101 -23.89 25.53 22.97
C GLU A 101 -23.88 24.65 21.71
N GLN A 102 -24.42 25.16 20.60
CA GLN A 102 -24.42 24.45 19.32
C GLN A 102 -23.00 24.35 18.73
N TYR A 103 -22.16 25.36 18.93
CA TYR A 103 -20.77 25.35 18.48
C TYR A 103 -19.93 24.32 19.25
N LYS A 104 -20.13 24.18 20.56
CA LYS A 104 -19.48 23.13 21.37
C LYS A 104 -19.84 21.72 20.88
N GLN A 105 -21.13 21.45 20.62
CA GLN A 105 -21.56 20.16 20.05
C GLN A 105 -20.99 19.91 18.63
N TYR A 106 -20.87 20.95 17.82
CA TYR A 106 -20.27 20.85 16.49
C TYR A 106 -18.78 20.49 16.56
N LEU A 107 -18.01 21.12 17.45
CA LEU A 107 -16.59 20.79 17.65
C LEU A 107 -16.38 19.34 18.10
N GLU A 108 -17.22 18.85 19.01
CA GLU A 108 -17.17 17.45 19.47
C GLU A 108 -17.46 16.47 18.33
N LYS A 109 -18.41 16.79 17.44
CA LYS A 109 -18.69 15.99 16.23
C LYS A 109 -17.57 16.09 15.18
N GLN A 110 -16.83 17.19 15.16
CA GLN A 110 -15.74 17.45 14.22
C GLN A 110 -14.42 16.78 14.63
N GLN A 111 -14.27 16.39 15.90
CA GLN A 111 -13.14 15.55 16.30
C GLN A 111 -13.21 14.25 15.49
N PRO A 112 -12.10 13.82 14.88
CA PRO A 112 -12.07 12.58 14.14
C PRO A 112 -12.40 11.45 15.11
N LYS A 113 -13.64 10.92 15.05
CA LYS A 113 -14.01 9.71 15.78
C LYS A 113 -13.03 8.64 15.33
N GLY A 114 -12.12 8.25 16.24
CA GLY A 114 -10.90 7.51 15.93
C GLY A 114 -11.15 6.45 14.86
N ASN A 115 -10.36 6.50 13.79
CA ASN A 115 -10.45 5.69 12.57
C ASN A 115 -10.94 4.24 12.81
N LYS A 116 -12.26 4.03 12.85
CA LYS A 116 -12.88 2.70 12.73
C LYS A 116 -13.01 2.27 11.27
N HIS A 117 -12.76 3.17 10.31
CA HIS A 117 -12.87 2.90 8.88
C HIS A 117 -11.60 2.36 8.21
N GLY A 118 -10.51 2.11 8.95
CA GLY A 118 -9.30 1.45 8.41
C GLY A 118 -9.19 -0.05 8.72
N ARG A 119 -10.11 -0.64 9.49
CA ARG A 119 -9.94 -1.99 10.08
C ARG A 119 -11.14 -2.94 9.92
N LYS A 120 -12.12 -2.60 9.08
CA LYS A 120 -13.39 -3.36 9.00
C LYS A 120 -13.81 -3.86 7.60
N HIS A 121 -12.84 -4.08 6.70
CA HIS A 121 -13.05 -4.81 5.44
C HIS A 121 -12.24 -6.11 5.37
N LEU A 122 -12.11 -6.83 6.49
CA LEU A 122 -11.81 -8.25 6.47
C LEU A 122 -13.00 -8.96 7.09
N GLY A 123 -13.69 -9.72 6.24
CA GLY A 123 -15.06 -10.15 6.42
C GLY A 123 -15.34 -10.86 7.75
N ASN A 124 -16.41 -10.41 8.38
CA ASN A 124 -17.22 -11.25 9.25
C ASN A 124 -17.85 -12.35 8.38
N GLY A 125 -17.21 -13.52 8.34
CA GLY A 125 -17.83 -14.80 7.99
C GLY A 125 -17.19 -15.80 8.95
N ARG A 126 -17.65 -15.92 10.20
CA ARG A 126 -18.84 -16.67 10.63
C ARG A 126 -18.89 -18.05 9.99
N ARG A 127 -18.42 -19.02 10.79
CA ARG A 127 -18.49 -20.48 10.66
C ARG A 127 -17.55 -21.11 9.64
#